data_AF-A0A5J4WSI2-F1
#
_entry.id   AF-A0A5J4WSI2-F1
#
_cell.length_a   1.000
_cell.length_b   1.000
_cell.length_c   1.000
_cell.angle_alpha   90.00
_cell.angle_beta   90.00
_cell.angle_gamma   90.00
#
_symmetry.space_group_name_H-M   'P 1'
#
loop_
_entity.id
_entity.type
_entity.pdbx_description
1 polymer ?
#
loop_
_entity_poly.entity_id
_entity_poly.type
_entity_poly.pdbx_seq_one_letter_code
_entity_poly.pdbx_strand_id
1 'polypeptide(L)'
;MMNYNYSKKDVATVMKSIISDLIIRINEKNTPRRTAENVMNITNVTNADMLVQLYTDDRRHLVCACKTVHQVSEQHKEDVDYFNELSQSYTQEFYENLITFLLERDISQFNPTLIPMTKAKKQMINVSRSLVDDVIMEHYEQFKQGIPINLVSSFKPSNWLVKIYKNLMVHKCKEQTPRINGIRTRVYKLNEDQQTYYDKMMSEEDNEMSNANYQKYKKQNEDGGFIEQVAKEVQEVQEVKED
;
A
#
# COMPACT_ATOMS: atom_id res chain seq x y z
N MET A 1 31.49 -15.62 5.02
CA MET A 1 30.08 -16.04 5.14
C MET A 1 29.22 -14.78 5.11
N MET A 2 28.58 -14.45 3.99
CA MET A 2 27.62 -13.32 3.98
C MET A 2 26.33 -13.81 4.62
N ASN A 3 25.92 -13.16 5.71
CA ASN A 3 24.62 -13.38 6.34
C ASN A 3 23.52 -12.87 5.37
N TYR A 4 22.93 -13.77 4.60
CA TYR A 4 21.75 -13.48 3.77
C TYR A 4 20.46 -13.57 4.60
N ASN A 5 20.42 -12.90 5.76
CA ASN A 5 19.18 -12.64 6.48
C ASN A 5 18.73 -11.21 6.16
N TYR A 6 18.60 -10.91 4.86
CA TYR A 6 17.94 -9.67 4.44
C TYR A 6 16.45 -9.84 4.69
N SER A 7 15.87 -8.95 5.48
CA SER A 7 14.42 -8.88 5.56
C SER A 7 13.86 -8.47 4.18
N LYS A 8 12.60 -8.81 3.89
CA LYS A 8 11.93 -8.36 2.65
C LYS A 8 12.02 -6.83 2.46
N LYS A 9 12.12 -6.08 3.56
CA LYS A 9 12.29 -4.62 3.59
C LYS A 9 13.67 -4.17 3.09
N ASP A 10 14.72 -4.91 3.44
CA ASP A 10 16.08 -4.59 2.98
C ASP A 10 16.20 -4.87 1.48
N VAL A 11 15.61 -5.98 1.01
CA VAL A 11 15.54 -6.32 -0.42
C VAL A 11 14.76 -5.25 -1.20
N ALA A 12 13.62 -4.80 -0.67
CA ALA A 12 12.84 -3.73 -1.30
C ALA A 12 13.66 -2.44 -1.42
N THR A 13 14.50 -2.11 -0.44
CA THR A 13 15.35 -0.92 -0.47
C THR A 13 16.44 -1.03 -1.56
N VAL A 14 17.07 -2.20 -1.67
CA VAL A 14 18.06 -2.46 -2.72
C VAL A 14 17.42 -2.42 -4.12
N MET A 15 16.27 -3.08 -4.30
CA MET A 15 15.55 -3.06 -5.58
C MET A 15 15.15 -1.65 -6.00
N LYS A 16 14.73 -0.80 -5.05
CA LYS A 16 14.42 0.61 -5.35
C LYS A 16 15.60 1.33 -5.98
N SER A 17 16.82 1.18 -5.42
CA SER A 17 18.05 1.75 -5.97
C SER A 17 18.36 1.18 -7.35
N ILE A 18 18.28 -0.13 -7.51
CA ILE A 18 18.53 -0.80 -8.80
C ILE A 18 17.58 -0.30 -9.91
N ILE A 19 16.32 -0.01 -9.59
CA ILE A 19 15.33 0.47 -10.57
C ILE A 19 15.52 1.97 -10.90
N SER A 20 15.85 2.81 -9.91
CA SER A 20 15.79 4.26 -10.08
C SER A 20 17.14 4.98 -10.20
N ASP A 21 18.23 4.37 -9.76
CA ASP A 21 19.52 5.05 -9.77
C ASP A 21 20.07 5.12 -11.20
N LEU A 22 20.56 6.28 -11.62
CA LEU A 22 21.14 6.47 -12.96
C LEU A 22 22.46 5.70 -13.16
N ILE A 23 23.07 5.25 -12.07
CA ILE A 23 24.39 4.66 -12.05
C ILE A 23 24.36 3.42 -11.18
N ILE A 24 24.90 2.32 -11.70
CA ILE A 24 25.02 1.06 -10.97
C ILE A 24 26.49 0.70 -10.74
N ARG A 25 26.78 0.19 -9.54
CA ARG A 25 28.11 -0.31 -9.17
C ARG A 25 28.17 -1.82 -9.37
N ILE A 26 28.96 -2.26 -10.34
CA ILE A 26 29.10 -3.66 -10.72
C ILE A 26 30.35 -4.22 -10.06
N ASN A 27 30.18 -5.32 -9.32
CA ASN A 27 31.27 -6.04 -8.66
C ASN A 27 31.30 -7.49 -9.16
N GLU A 28 31.84 -7.67 -10.36
CA GLU A 28 32.02 -8.98 -10.97
C GLU A 28 33.12 -9.77 -10.25
N LYS A 29 32.94 -11.09 -10.19
CA LYS A 29 33.92 -11.96 -9.55
C LYS A 29 35.25 -11.89 -10.31
N ASN A 30 36.34 -11.70 -9.57
CA ASN A 30 37.71 -11.61 -10.10
C ASN A 30 37.96 -10.43 -11.07
N THR A 31 37.10 -9.41 -11.04
CA THR A 31 37.24 -8.20 -11.87
C THR A 31 37.26 -6.97 -10.96
N PRO A 32 38.03 -5.91 -11.30
CA PRO A 32 37.95 -4.65 -10.56
C PRO A 32 36.52 -4.10 -10.57
N ARG A 33 36.08 -3.59 -9.42
CA ARG A 33 34.77 -2.95 -9.29
C ARG A 33 34.68 -1.78 -10.26
N ARG A 34 33.61 -1.73 -11.04
CA ARG A 34 33.34 -0.64 -11.99
C ARG A 34 31.99 0.00 -11.74
N THR A 35 31.84 1.20 -12.28
CA THR A 35 30.61 1.99 -12.23
C THR A 35 30.16 2.21 -13.66
N ALA A 36 28.87 2.03 -13.93
CA ALA A 36 28.29 2.16 -15.27
C ALA A 36 26.94 2.87 -15.20
N GLU A 37 26.52 3.45 -16.32
CA GLU A 37 25.16 3.94 -16.49
C GLU A 37 24.16 2.79 -16.33
N ASN A 38 23.06 3.05 -15.62
CA ASN A 38 22.01 2.08 -15.41
C ASN A 38 20.98 2.17 -16.53
N VAL A 39 20.98 1.15 -17.39
CA VAL A 39 20.04 0.98 -18.51
C VAL A 39 19.05 -0.17 -18.26
N MET A 40 18.90 -0.59 -17.00
CA MET A 40 18.18 -1.80 -16.67
C MET A 40 16.68 -1.58 -16.50
N ASN A 41 15.88 -2.40 -17.19
CA ASN A 41 14.45 -2.55 -16.98
C ASN A 41 14.19 -3.96 -16.45
N ILE A 42 13.38 -4.10 -15.40
CA ILE A 42 13.16 -5.38 -14.71
C ILE A 42 11.73 -5.87 -14.93
N THR A 43 11.62 -7.08 -15.49
CA THR A 43 10.37 -7.85 -15.50
C THR A 43 10.51 -9.02 -14.54
N ASN A 44 9.67 -9.05 -13.51
CA ASN A 44 9.63 -10.16 -12.55
C ASN A 44 8.42 -11.05 -12.81
N VAL A 45 8.63 -12.36 -12.80
CA VAL A 45 7.57 -13.37 -12.90
C VAL A 45 7.66 -14.27 -11.68
N THR A 46 6.54 -14.47 -10.98
CA THR A 46 6.52 -15.29 -9.76
C THR A 46 5.16 -15.95 -9.57
N ASN A 47 5.18 -17.14 -8.95
CA ASN A 47 3.99 -17.82 -8.45
C ASN A 47 3.75 -17.54 -6.96
N ALA A 48 4.64 -16.79 -6.31
CA ALA A 48 4.49 -16.45 -4.89
C ALA A 48 3.54 -15.26 -4.73
N ASP A 49 2.73 -15.31 -3.66
CA ASP A 49 1.73 -14.26 -3.36
C ASP A 49 2.37 -12.88 -3.09
N MET A 50 3.63 -12.85 -2.64
CA MET A 50 4.34 -11.61 -2.38
C MET A 50 5.83 -11.71 -2.74
N LEU A 51 6.19 -11.11 -3.87
CA LEU A 51 7.57 -10.97 -4.34
C LEU A 51 8.33 -9.85 -3.60
N VAL A 52 7.74 -8.66 -3.56
CA VAL A 52 8.35 -7.44 -3.00
C VAL A 52 7.34 -6.73 -2.12
N GLN A 53 7.82 -6.15 -1.02
CA GLN A 53 6.98 -5.30 -0.18
C GLN A 53 6.70 -3.99 -0.94
N LEU A 54 5.44 -3.76 -1.27
CA LEU A 54 5.00 -2.55 -1.97
C LEU A 54 4.43 -1.54 -0.98
N TYR A 55 4.80 -0.29 -1.19
CA TYR A 55 4.23 0.85 -0.48
C TYR A 55 3.16 1.51 -1.33
N THR A 56 2.37 2.33 -0.69
CA THR A 56 1.15 2.95 -1.24
C THR A 56 1.48 4.00 -2.30
N ASP A 57 2.60 4.69 -2.10
CA ASP A 57 3.22 5.65 -3.00
C ASP A 57 4.15 4.99 -4.02
N ASP A 58 4.13 3.66 -4.14
CA ASP A 58 4.98 2.97 -5.09
C ASP A 58 4.62 3.37 -6.53
N ARG A 59 5.56 4.08 -7.15
CA ARG A 59 5.54 4.54 -8.53
C ARG A 59 6.49 3.76 -9.44
N ARG A 60 6.96 2.59 -9.00
CA ARG A 60 8.01 1.80 -9.68
C ARG A 60 7.49 0.48 -10.26
N HIS A 61 6.44 -0.10 -9.66
CA HIS A 61 5.99 -1.44 -10.00
C HIS A 61 4.58 -1.42 -10.60
N LEU A 62 4.47 -1.90 -11.85
CA LEU A 62 3.22 -2.39 -12.40
C LEU A 62 3.02 -3.84 -11.94
N VAL A 63 1.87 -4.13 -11.35
CA VAL A 63 1.53 -5.50 -10.92
C VAL A 63 0.38 -6.02 -11.74
N CYS A 64 0.65 -7.09 -12.49
CA CYS A 64 -0.35 -7.82 -13.26
C CYS A 64 -0.49 -9.22 -12.65
N ALA A 65 -1.67 -9.54 -12.13
CA ALA A 65 -2.00 -10.90 -11.75
C ALA A 65 -2.69 -11.58 -12.93
N CYS A 66 -1.97 -12.50 -13.56
CA CYS A 66 -2.58 -13.43 -14.50
C CYS A 66 -3.20 -14.55 -13.66
N LYS A 67 -4.53 -14.54 -13.52
CA LYS A 67 -5.21 -15.71 -12.97
C LYS A 67 -4.98 -16.85 -13.94
N THR A 68 -4.32 -17.90 -13.49
CA THR A 68 -4.24 -19.15 -14.25
C THR A 68 -5.65 -19.67 -14.39
N VAL A 69 -6.16 -19.53 -15.60
CA VAL A 69 -7.39 -20.10 -16.13
C VAL A 69 -7.51 -21.61 -15.76
N HIS A 70 -6.38 -22.29 -15.55
CA HIS A 70 -6.30 -23.71 -15.21
C HIS A 70 -6.53 -24.10 -13.74
N GLN A 71 -6.48 -23.17 -12.77
CA GLN A 71 -6.62 -23.54 -11.34
C GLN A 71 -7.95 -23.16 -10.72
N VAL A 72 -8.72 -22.24 -11.31
CA VAL A 72 -9.89 -21.63 -10.62
C VAL A 72 -11.20 -21.72 -11.41
N SER A 73 -11.17 -21.97 -12.72
CA SER A 73 -12.39 -22.28 -13.49
C SER A 73 -12.26 -23.67 -14.11
N GLU A 74 -13.20 -24.57 -13.81
CA GLU A 74 -13.30 -25.89 -14.46
C GLU A 74 -13.42 -25.80 -15.99
N GLN A 75 -13.75 -24.61 -16.52
CA GLN A 75 -14.03 -24.36 -17.94
C GLN A 75 -12.82 -24.46 -18.89
N HIS A 76 -11.59 -24.37 -18.37
CA HIS A 76 -10.39 -24.21 -19.22
C HIS A 76 -9.15 -24.91 -18.65
N LYS A 77 -9.35 -25.92 -17.79
CA LYS A 77 -8.26 -26.73 -17.24
C LYS A 77 -7.39 -27.40 -18.31
N GLU A 78 -7.89 -27.48 -19.55
CA GLU A 78 -7.33 -28.26 -20.65
C GLU A 78 -7.03 -27.43 -21.90
N ASP A 79 -6.87 -26.10 -21.82
CA ASP A 79 -6.44 -25.26 -22.97
C ASP A 79 -4.96 -25.50 -23.38
N VAL A 80 -4.47 -26.71 -23.15
CA VAL A 80 -3.16 -27.22 -23.58
C VAL A 80 -3.01 -27.05 -25.08
N ASP A 81 -4.08 -27.27 -25.85
CA ASP A 81 -4.07 -27.10 -27.31
C ASP A 81 -3.85 -25.65 -27.73
N TYR A 82 -4.50 -24.68 -27.06
CA TYR A 82 -4.27 -23.26 -27.31
C TYR A 82 -2.82 -22.85 -27.02
N PHE A 83 -2.26 -23.29 -25.88
CA PHE A 83 -0.86 -22.96 -25.55
C PHE A 83 0.14 -23.68 -26.44
N ASN A 84 -0.19 -24.91 -26.88
CA ASN A 84 0.60 -25.62 -27.87
C ASN A 84 0.61 -24.85 -29.20
N GLU A 85 -0.55 -24.47 -29.72
CA GLU A 85 -0.68 -23.67 -30.95
C GLU A 85 0.04 -22.33 -30.82
N LEU A 86 -0.16 -21.62 -29.71
CA LEU A 86 0.53 -20.35 -29.43
C LEU A 86 2.05 -20.54 -29.40
N SER A 87 2.55 -21.56 -28.71
CA SER A 87 4.00 -21.82 -28.64
C SER A 87 4.60 -22.22 -29.99
N GLN A 88 3.84 -22.92 -30.84
CA GLN A 88 4.23 -23.28 -32.20
C GLN A 88 4.19 -22.06 -33.14
N SER A 89 3.36 -21.05 -32.84
CA SER A 89 3.23 -19.82 -33.63
C SER A 89 4.44 -18.87 -33.52
N TYR A 90 5.38 -19.14 -32.61
CA TYR A 90 6.61 -18.35 -32.42
C TYR A 90 7.64 -18.58 -33.54
N THR A 91 7.23 -18.30 -34.77
CA THR A 91 8.07 -18.39 -35.97
C THR A 91 8.96 -17.15 -36.11
N GLN A 92 9.91 -17.21 -37.03
CA GLN A 92 10.74 -16.05 -37.40
C GLN A 92 9.87 -14.84 -37.83
N GLU A 93 8.84 -15.08 -38.64
CA GLU A 93 7.90 -14.05 -39.09
C GLU A 93 7.15 -13.40 -37.93
N PHE A 94 6.74 -14.19 -36.92
CA PHE A 94 6.12 -13.64 -35.71
C PHE A 94 7.06 -12.66 -34.99
N TYR A 95 8.34 -13.01 -34.80
CA TYR A 95 9.31 -12.13 -34.14
C TYR A 95 9.61 -10.88 -34.96
N GLU A 96 9.72 -11.00 -36.29
CA GLU A 96 9.92 -9.85 -37.18
C GLU A 96 8.74 -8.88 -37.11
N ASN A 97 7.51 -9.40 -37.12
CA ASN A 97 6.30 -8.60 -36.94
C ASN A 97 6.23 -7.98 -35.54
N LEU A 98 6.60 -8.71 -34.49
CA LEU A 98 6.64 -8.20 -33.11
C LEU A 98 7.66 -7.06 -32.96
N ILE A 99 8.87 -7.23 -33.52
CA ILE A 99 9.91 -6.19 -33.50
C ILE A 99 9.43 -4.95 -34.26
N THR A 100 8.85 -5.14 -35.45
CA THR A 100 8.27 -4.05 -36.25
C THR A 100 7.21 -3.30 -35.43
N PHE A 101 6.28 -4.03 -34.81
CA PHE A 101 5.26 -3.45 -33.93
C PHE A 101 5.85 -2.64 -32.77
N LEU A 102 6.91 -3.15 -32.12
CA LEU A 102 7.57 -2.47 -31.00
C LEU A 102 8.35 -1.23 -31.45
N LEU A 103 8.98 -1.25 -32.63
CA LEU A 103 9.75 -0.14 -33.18
C LEU A 103 8.87 0.99 -33.73
N GLU A 104 7.72 0.64 -34.30
CA GLU A 104 6.78 1.60 -34.90
C GLU A 104 5.81 2.21 -33.86
N ARG A 105 5.83 1.72 -32.62
CA ARG A 105 4.93 2.21 -31.57
C ARG A 105 5.28 3.65 -31.18
N ASP A 106 4.39 4.59 -31.47
CA ASP A 106 4.49 5.94 -30.91
C ASP A 106 4.32 5.92 -29.38
N ILE A 107 5.40 6.25 -28.68
CA ILE A 107 5.47 6.37 -27.22
C ILE A 107 5.71 7.82 -26.78
N SER A 108 5.55 8.81 -27.66
CA SER A 108 5.78 10.23 -27.35
C SER A 108 4.93 10.73 -26.17
N GLN A 109 3.74 10.16 -25.97
CA GLN A 109 2.84 10.48 -24.86
C GLN A 109 2.96 9.49 -23.67
N PHE A 110 3.83 8.48 -23.77
CA PHE A 110 3.99 7.49 -22.72
C PHE A 110 4.77 8.09 -21.54
N ASN A 111 4.14 8.08 -20.36
CA ASN A 111 4.77 8.49 -19.13
C ASN A 111 4.96 7.27 -18.20
N PRO A 112 6.19 6.77 -18.02
CA PRO A 112 6.46 5.59 -17.19
C PRO A 112 6.20 5.83 -15.69
N THR A 113 6.02 7.09 -15.26
CA THR A 113 5.67 7.42 -13.87
C THR A 113 4.19 7.24 -13.55
N LEU A 114 3.33 7.18 -14.58
CA LEU A 114 1.89 7.00 -14.44
C LEU A 114 1.52 5.51 -14.40
N ILE A 115 1.87 4.86 -13.28
CA ILE A 115 1.58 3.44 -13.09
C ILE A 115 0.16 3.27 -12.53
N PRO A 116 -0.72 2.48 -13.19
CA PRO A 116 -2.07 2.27 -12.72
C PRO A 116 -2.12 1.47 -11.42
N MET A 117 -3.11 1.78 -10.58
CA MET A 117 -3.39 1.05 -9.34
C MET A 117 -4.29 -0.16 -9.61
N THR A 118 -3.70 -1.25 -10.12
CA THR A 118 -4.41 -2.50 -10.42
C THR A 118 -4.93 -3.20 -9.16
N LYS A 119 -5.92 -4.09 -9.29
CA LYS A 119 -6.43 -4.90 -8.15
C LYS A 119 -5.30 -5.70 -7.48
N ALA A 120 -4.42 -6.30 -8.28
CA ALA A 120 -3.26 -7.05 -7.78
C ALA A 120 -2.27 -6.15 -7.02
N LYS A 121 -2.01 -4.94 -7.52
CA LYS A 121 -1.17 -3.96 -6.82
C LYS A 121 -1.77 -3.56 -5.48
N LYS A 122 -3.08 -3.26 -5.44
CA LYS A 122 -3.79 -2.98 -4.18
C LYS A 122 -3.67 -4.13 -3.19
N GLN A 123 -3.87 -5.37 -3.63
CA GLN A 123 -3.71 -6.55 -2.77
C GLN A 123 -2.29 -6.66 -2.21
N MET A 124 -1.25 -6.51 -3.04
CA MET A 124 0.13 -6.57 -2.57
C MET A 124 0.47 -5.45 -1.57
N ILE A 125 -0.02 -4.23 -1.81
CA ILE A 125 0.10 -3.12 -0.85
C ILE A 125 -0.61 -3.47 0.46
N ASN A 126 -1.79 -4.10 0.37
CA ASN A 126 -2.59 -4.46 1.53
C ASN A 126 -1.87 -5.49 2.42
N VAL A 127 -1.27 -6.52 1.83
CA VAL A 127 -0.46 -7.50 2.58
C VAL A 127 0.85 -6.88 3.11
N SER A 128 1.31 -5.78 2.51
CA SER A 128 2.53 -5.06 2.90
C SER A 128 2.33 -3.99 3.99
N ARG A 129 1.08 -3.79 4.45
CA ARG A 129 0.69 -2.77 5.44
C ARG A 129 1.38 -2.99 6.79
N SER A 130 1.46 -1.91 7.57
CA SER A 130 1.96 -1.98 8.93
C SER A 130 0.83 -2.30 9.93
N LEU A 131 1.18 -2.86 11.09
CA LEU A 131 0.20 -3.07 12.18
C LEU A 131 -0.51 -1.78 12.63
N VAL A 132 0.10 -0.62 12.42
CA VAL A 132 -0.54 0.68 12.69
C VAL A 132 -1.62 0.96 11.65
N ASP A 133 -1.38 0.61 10.39
CA ASP A 133 -2.40 0.71 9.34
C ASP A 133 -3.58 -0.21 9.64
N ASP A 134 -3.33 -1.43 10.11
CA ASP A 134 -4.39 -2.39 10.46
C ASP A 134 -5.29 -1.83 11.58
N VAL A 135 -4.69 -1.29 12.65
CA VAL A 135 -5.44 -0.63 13.73
C VAL A 135 -6.24 0.57 13.21
N ILE A 136 -5.65 1.39 12.34
CA ILE A 136 -6.36 2.54 11.76
C ILE A 136 -7.53 2.08 10.91
N MET A 137 -7.38 1.02 10.11
CA MET A 137 -8.45 0.51 9.26
C MET A 137 -9.58 -0.13 10.09
N GLU A 138 -9.24 -0.92 11.10
CA GLU A 138 -10.22 -1.54 12.01
C GLU A 138 -11.05 -0.50 12.79
N HIS A 139 -10.47 0.68 13.04
CA HIS A 139 -11.07 1.77 13.80
C HIS A 139 -11.25 3.05 12.97
N TYR A 140 -11.36 2.92 11.65
CA TYR A 140 -11.23 4.04 10.72
C TYR A 140 -12.23 5.16 10.98
N GLU A 141 -13.50 4.82 11.21
CA GLU A 141 -14.54 5.80 11.53
C GLU A 141 -14.25 6.53 12.85
N GLN A 142 -13.69 5.84 13.85
CA GLN A 142 -13.29 6.47 15.12
C GLN A 142 -12.12 7.46 14.90
N PHE A 143 -11.15 7.10 14.06
CA PHE A 143 -10.03 7.97 13.72
C PHE A 143 -10.44 9.19 12.87
N LYS A 144 -11.47 9.05 12.00
CA LYS A 144 -12.06 10.17 11.25
C LYS A 144 -12.68 11.21 12.18
N GLN A 145 -13.41 10.77 13.20
CA GLN A 145 -14.05 11.68 14.15
C GLN A 145 -13.06 12.24 15.17
N GLY A 146 -12.15 11.41 15.69
CA GLY A 146 -11.19 11.79 16.73
C GLY A 146 -11.23 10.78 17.86
N ILE A 147 -10.27 9.86 17.88
CA ILE A 147 -10.22 8.78 18.86
C ILE A 147 -9.34 9.14 20.07
N PRO A 148 -9.76 8.86 21.31
CA PRO A 148 -8.95 9.15 22.49
C PRO A 148 -7.58 8.46 22.49
N ILE A 149 -6.52 9.19 22.86
CA ILE A 149 -5.15 8.67 22.85
C ILE A 149 -4.97 7.50 23.83
N ASN A 150 -5.70 7.50 24.95
CA ASN A 150 -5.70 6.40 25.91
C ASN A 150 -6.24 5.10 25.29
N LEU A 151 -7.32 5.18 24.52
CA LEU A 151 -7.91 4.06 23.80
C LEU A 151 -6.95 3.56 22.72
N VAL A 152 -6.40 4.46 21.91
CA VAL A 152 -5.39 4.11 20.89
C VAL A 152 -4.17 3.42 21.51
N SER A 153 -3.74 3.86 22.69
CA SER A 153 -2.62 3.24 23.40
C SER A 153 -2.91 1.79 23.82
N SER A 154 -4.18 1.42 24.00
CA SER A 154 -4.58 0.04 24.31
C SER A 154 -4.50 -0.89 23.09
N PHE A 155 -4.58 -0.35 21.87
CA PHE A 155 -4.43 -1.10 20.62
C PHE A 155 -2.96 -1.36 20.24
N LYS A 156 -2.01 -0.86 21.04
CA LYS A 156 -0.59 -1.06 20.80
C LYS A 156 -0.23 -2.55 20.86
N PRO A 157 0.45 -3.12 19.84
CA PRO A 157 0.98 -4.47 19.92
C PRO A 157 1.90 -4.68 21.14
N SER A 158 1.77 -5.82 21.82
CA SER A 158 2.47 -6.10 23.09
C SER A 158 4.00 -6.00 22.96
N ASN A 159 4.55 -6.40 21.82
CA ASN A 159 5.97 -6.42 21.51
C ASN A 159 6.58 -5.04 21.15
N TRP A 160 5.77 -3.97 21.05
CA TRP A 160 6.26 -2.65 20.62
C TRP A 160 6.55 -1.71 21.80
N LEU A 161 7.62 -0.92 21.68
CA LEU A 161 7.86 0.19 22.59
C LEU A 161 6.81 1.30 22.35
N VAL A 162 6.25 1.84 23.44
CA VAL A 162 5.22 2.90 23.39
C VAL A 162 5.66 4.11 22.56
N LYS A 163 6.94 4.50 22.65
CA LYS A 163 7.50 5.62 21.90
C LYS A 163 7.44 5.40 20.38
N ILE A 164 7.69 4.17 19.92
CA ILE A 164 7.67 3.83 18.48
C ILE A 164 6.25 3.94 17.95
N TYR A 165 5.29 3.34 18.66
CA TYR A 165 3.88 3.37 18.28
C TYR A 165 3.32 4.80 18.22
N LYS A 166 3.63 5.62 19.24
CA LYS A 166 3.23 7.04 19.26
C LYS A 166 3.82 7.82 18.09
N ASN A 167 5.10 7.65 17.79
CA ASN A 167 5.74 8.34 16.66
C ASN A 167 5.05 8.00 15.33
N LEU A 168 4.73 6.71 15.10
CA LEU A 168 4.04 6.29 13.88
C LEU A 168 2.62 6.86 13.78
N MET A 169 1.90 6.96 14.90
CA MET A 169 0.58 7.58 14.93
C MET A 169 0.63 9.08 14.60
N VAL A 170 1.61 9.82 15.13
CA VAL A 170 1.76 11.27 14.87
C VAL A 170 2.08 11.57 13.39
N HIS A 171 2.68 10.63 12.66
CA HIS A 171 2.87 10.79 11.22
C HIS A 171 1.58 10.67 10.41
N LYS A 172 0.55 10.01 10.96
CA LYS A 172 -0.73 9.74 10.27
C LYS A 172 -1.89 10.57 10.79
N CYS A 173 -1.82 10.96 12.04
CA CYS A 173 -2.88 11.67 12.75
C CYS A 173 -2.36 12.99 13.31
N LYS A 174 -3.26 13.96 13.36
CA LYS A 174 -3.09 15.20 14.11
C LYS A 174 -3.60 15.00 15.53
N GLU A 175 -2.79 15.43 16.49
CA GLU A 175 -3.24 15.50 17.88
C GLU A 175 -4.12 16.73 18.08
N GLN A 176 -5.27 16.54 18.73
CA GLN A 176 -6.20 17.61 19.09
C GLN A 176 -6.63 17.43 20.55
N THR A 177 -7.10 18.53 21.16
CA THR A 177 -7.60 18.53 22.55
C THR A 177 -9.00 19.16 22.64
N PRO A 178 -10.02 18.58 21.99
CA PRO A 178 -11.39 19.05 22.11
C PRO A 178 -11.90 18.89 23.54
N ARG A 179 -12.95 19.65 23.87
CA ARG A 179 -13.73 19.41 25.07
C ARG A 179 -14.79 18.37 24.72
N ILE A 180 -14.78 17.28 25.46
CA ILE A 180 -15.75 16.21 25.29
C ILE A 180 -16.40 16.01 26.65
N ASN A 181 -17.70 16.23 26.72
CA ASN A 181 -18.50 16.23 27.94
C ASN A 181 -17.95 17.20 29.00
N GLY A 182 -17.47 18.37 28.54
CA GLY A 182 -16.85 19.39 29.39
C GLY A 182 -15.40 19.11 29.80
N ILE A 183 -14.87 17.91 29.52
CA ILE A 183 -13.51 17.49 29.88
C ILE A 183 -12.58 17.64 28.67
N ARG A 184 -11.44 18.32 28.86
CA ARG A 184 -10.39 18.37 27.83
C ARG A 184 -9.79 16.98 27.65
N THR A 185 -10.01 16.39 26.48
CA THR A 185 -9.53 15.05 26.15
C THR A 185 -8.58 15.11 24.98
N ARG A 186 -7.43 14.45 25.08
CA ARG A 186 -6.47 14.35 23.97
C ARG A 186 -6.93 13.26 23.01
N VAL A 187 -7.08 13.61 21.74
CA VAL A 187 -7.53 12.71 20.67
C VAL A 187 -6.56 12.71 19.49
N TYR A 188 -6.51 11.61 18.77
CA TYR A 188 -5.93 11.53 17.43
C TYR A 188 -7.04 11.64 16.39
N LYS A 189 -6.93 12.63 15.49
CA LYS A 189 -7.75 12.74 14.30
C LYS A 189 -6.90 12.46 13.06
N LEU A 190 -7.39 11.61 12.18
CA LEU A 190 -6.65 11.23 10.97
C LEU A 190 -6.48 12.44 10.03
N ASN A 191 -5.28 12.62 9.46
CA ASN A 191 -5.04 13.70 8.51
C ASN A 191 -5.87 13.49 7.22
N GLU A 192 -6.24 14.57 6.53
CA GLU A 192 -7.11 14.53 5.34
C GLU A 192 -6.49 13.74 4.17
N ASP A 193 -5.17 13.86 3.98
CA ASP A 193 -4.41 13.10 2.99
C ASP A 193 -4.46 11.59 3.32
N GLN A 194 -4.36 11.24 4.59
CA GLN A 194 -4.45 9.86 5.06
C GLN A 194 -5.88 9.31 4.91
N GLN A 195 -6.92 10.12 5.18
CA GLN A 195 -8.32 9.71 4.95
C GLN A 195 -8.56 9.35 3.48
N THR A 196 -8.14 10.22 2.56
CA THR A 196 -8.23 9.97 1.11
C THR A 196 -7.51 8.68 0.70
N TYR A 197 -6.41 8.36 1.38
CA TYR A 197 -5.67 7.13 1.18
C TYR A 197 -6.45 5.89 1.64
N TYR A 198 -6.94 5.87 2.89
CA TYR A 198 -7.67 4.71 3.42
C TYR A 198 -9.00 4.50 2.69
N ASP A 199 -9.72 5.56 2.32
CA ASP A 199 -10.97 5.46 1.53
C ASP A 199 -10.75 4.70 0.19
N LYS A 200 -9.56 4.78 -0.40
CA LYS A 200 -9.22 4.06 -1.65
C LYS A 200 -8.77 2.61 -1.45
N MET A 201 -8.34 2.27 -0.24
CA MET A 201 -7.70 1.00 0.12
C MET A 201 -8.58 0.06 0.93
N MET A 202 -9.57 0.61 1.65
CA MET A 202 -10.54 -0.15 2.42
C MET A 202 -11.42 -0.96 1.45
N SER A 203 -11.59 -2.24 1.76
CA SER A 203 -12.61 -3.09 1.15
C SER A 203 -13.98 -2.84 1.78
N GLU A 204 -15.04 -3.39 1.19
CA GLU A 204 -16.38 -3.38 1.79
C GLU A 204 -16.37 -4.03 3.18
N GLU A 205 -15.68 -5.15 3.34
CA GLU A 205 -15.50 -5.85 4.62
C GLU A 205 -14.78 -4.98 5.66
N ASP A 206 -13.72 -4.25 5.25
CA ASP A 206 -13.01 -3.33 6.15
C ASP A 206 -13.93 -2.18 6.62
N ASN A 207 -14.75 -1.64 5.71
CA ASN A 207 -15.72 -0.58 6.03
C ASN A 207 -16.78 -1.08 7.02
N GLU A 208 -17.32 -2.28 6.80
CA GLU A 208 -18.30 -2.90 7.70
C GLU A 208 -17.72 -3.13 9.10
N MET A 209 -16.50 -3.67 9.19
CA MET A 209 -15.80 -3.88 10.45
C MET A 209 -15.59 -2.57 11.21
N SER A 210 -15.05 -1.55 10.52
CA SER A 210 -14.83 -0.22 11.08
C SER A 210 -16.12 0.40 11.61
N ASN A 211 -17.20 0.34 10.83
CA ASN A 211 -18.49 0.88 11.24
C ASN A 211 -19.04 0.10 12.45
N ALA A 212 -18.96 -1.23 12.47
CA ALA A 212 -19.40 -2.03 13.62
C ALA A 212 -18.64 -1.66 14.90
N ASN A 213 -17.33 -1.45 14.81
CA ASN A 213 -16.50 -1.00 15.93
C ASN A 213 -16.85 0.41 16.38
N TYR A 214 -17.13 1.31 15.44
CA TYR A 214 -17.62 2.65 15.74
C TYR A 214 -18.99 2.64 16.43
N GLN A 215 -19.93 1.79 16.01
CA GLN A 215 -21.23 1.65 16.68
C GLN A 215 -21.08 1.08 18.10
N LYS A 216 -20.22 0.10 18.33
CA LYS A 216 -19.91 -0.40 19.68
C LYS A 216 -19.36 0.70 20.56
N TYR A 217 -18.44 1.50 20.02
CA TYR A 217 -17.86 2.64 20.70
C TYR A 217 -18.91 3.73 21.00
N LYS A 218 -19.80 4.01 20.05
CA LYS A 218 -20.92 4.94 20.26
C LYS A 218 -21.82 4.46 21.39
N LYS A 219 -22.24 3.19 21.39
CA LYS A 219 -23.08 2.60 22.46
C LYS A 219 -22.43 2.64 23.84
N GLN A 220 -21.13 2.37 23.93
CA GLN A 220 -20.39 2.45 25.19
C GLN A 220 -20.26 3.89 25.73
N ASN A 221 -20.45 4.89 24.87
CA ASN A 221 -20.31 6.31 25.20
C ASN A 221 -21.62 7.11 24.98
N GLU A 222 -22.74 6.42 24.69
CA GLU A 222 -24.06 7.00 24.43
C GLU A 222 -24.76 7.45 25.73
N ASP A 223 -24.36 6.92 26.89
CA ASP A 223 -24.71 7.52 28.19
C ASP A 223 -23.99 8.87 28.43
N GLY A 224 -23.13 9.32 27.50
CA GLY A 224 -22.36 10.56 27.63
C GLY A 224 -22.39 11.53 26.45
N GLY A 225 -22.86 11.19 25.24
CA GLY A 225 -22.86 12.13 24.09
C GLY A 225 -21.49 12.47 23.49
N PHE A 226 -20.49 11.63 23.75
CA PHE A 226 -19.06 11.85 23.45
C PHE A 226 -18.76 12.13 21.96
N ILE A 227 -19.43 11.43 21.05
CA ILE A 227 -19.05 11.41 19.63
C ILE A 227 -19.60 12.60 18.85
N GLU A 228 -20.85 13.02 19.11
CA GLU A 228 -21.46 14.18 18.44
C GLU A 228 -20.82 15.51 18.84
N GLN A 229 -20.26 15.61 20.05
CA GLN A 229 -19.54 16.80 20.52
C GLN A 229 -18.17 16.93 19.84
N VAL A 230 -17.43 15.84 19.67
CA VAL A 230 -16.15 15.87 18.94
C VAL A 230 -16.35 16.35 17.50
N ALA A 231 -17.37 15.85 16.80
CA ALA A 231 -17.64 16.25 15.43
C ALA A 231 -17.99 17.75 15.29
N LYS A 232 -18.85 18.28 16.19
CA LYS A 232 -19.28 19.68 16.21
C LYS A 232 -18.14 20.65 16.57
N GLU A 233 -17.40 20.38 17.64
CA GLU A 233 -16.30 21.27 18.07
C GLU A 233 -15.15 21.30 17.05
N VAL A 234 -14.91 20.20 16.33
CA VAL A 234 -13.86 20.19 15.30
C VAL A 234 -14.28 20.98 14.06
N GLN A 235 -15.56 21.00 13.70
CA GLN A 235 -16.08 21.86 12.63
C GLN A 235 -15.96 23.34 13.00
N GLU A 236 -16.36 23.72 14.21
CA GLU A 236 -16.25 25.11 14.70
C GLU A 236 -14.78 25.61 14.73
N VAL A 237 -13.81 24.76 15.07
CA VAL A 237 -12.38 25.13 15.06
C VAL A 237 -11.79 25.25 13.64
N GLN A 238 -12.40 24.60 12.65
CA GLN A 238 -11.99 24.73 11.24
C GLN A 238 -12.53 26.02 10.62
N GLU A 239 -13.78 26.39 10.90
CA GLU A 239 -14.40 27.64 10.41
C GLU A 239 -13.72 28.89 11.00
N VAL A 240 -13.30 28.88 12.27
CA VAL A 240 -12.61 30.02 12.92
C VAL A 240 -11.18 30.26 12.39
N LYS A 241 -10.66 29.38 11.50
CA LYS A 241 -9.33 29.54 10.88
C LYS A 241 -9.36 30.04 9.45
N GLU A 242 -10.56 30.20 8.87
CA GLU A 242 -10.74 30.68 7.49
C GLU A 242 -11.19 32.16 7.41
N ASP A 243 -11.38 32.83 8.56
CA ASP A 243 -11.58 34.28 8.70
C ASP A 243 -10.34 35.00 9.27
#